data_AF-A0A9D3PEB9-F1
#
_entry.id   AF-A0A9D3PEB9-F1
#
_cell.length_a   1.000
_cell.length_b   1.000
_cell.length_c   1.000
_cell.angle_alpha   90.00
_cell.angle_beta   90.00
_cell.angle_gamma   90.00
#
_symmetry.space_group_name_H-M   'P 1'
#
loop_
_entity.id
_entity.type
_entity.pdbx_description
1 polymer ?
#
loop_
_entity_poly.entity_id
_entity_poly.type
_entity_poly.pdbx_seq_one_letter_code
_entity_poly.pdbx_strand_id
1 'polypeptide(L)'
;MVDDKVCKKCPPQSLRLLEEECLKYSTVVIKGVRILDVNVLAPLMEDPSLDLKVIHLVRDPRAVANSRIKSRHGLIRENLQVVRSRDPKLRRIPFVDPNHKVNKKDGSDYHSIGAMEVICDRTSRTLRTALNPPNWLKGKYLTVRYEDLVENPIKTLRNVYRFVNLSANHDIESFAMNMTSGSSSSSKPFIVSSRNATQAASAWRTVLSFQQIKQVEDYCHHSMALLGYERVRTAGEAKDLSKSLLTLPKL
;
A
#
# COMPACT_ATOMS: atom_id res chain seq x y z
N MET A 1 11.98 -11.42 -15.22
CA MET A 1 10.53 -11.14 -15.36
C MET A 1 9.96 -12.15 -16.33
N VAL A 2 8.71 -12.55 -16.12
CA VAL A 2 7.97 -13.42 -17.05
C VAL A 2 8.00 -12.80 -18.45
N ASP A 3 8.37 -13.60 -19.46
CA ASP A 3 8.31 -13.13 -20.85
C ASP A 3 6.85 -13.11 -21.30
N ASP A 4 6.26 -11.92 -21.33
CA ASP A 4 4.90 -11.70 -21.79
C ASP A 4 4.62 -12.24 -23.20
N LYS A 5 5.63 -12.30 -24.09
CA LYS A 5 5.46 -12.86 -25.44
C LYS A 5 5.30 -14.38 -25.41
N VAL A 6 5.93 -15.03 -24.43
CA VAL A 6 5.81 -16.47 -24.19
C VAL A 6 4.51 -16.77 -23.43
N CYS A 7 4.26 -16.08 -22.31
CA CYS A 7 3.13 -16.40 -21.43
C CYS A 7 1.75 -16.03 -22.00
N LYS A 8 1.65 -15.05 -22.91
CA LYS A 8 0.38 -14.77 -23.61
C LYS A 8 -0.11 -15.92 -24.49
N LYS A 9 0.76 -16.89 -24.81
CA LYS A 9 0.44 -18.05 -25.65
C LYS A 9 0.19 -19.33 -24.84
N CYS A 10 0.30 -19.28 -23.52
CA CYS A 10 0.09 -20.46 -22.69
C CYS A 10 -1.39 -20.86 -22.69
N PRO A 11 -1.71 -22.14 -22.98
CA PRO A 11 -3.07 -22.62 -22.85
C PRO A 11 -3.49 -22.64 -21.36
N PRO A 12 -4.80 -22.52 -21.05
CA PRO A 12 -5.29 -22.69 -19.69
C PRO A 12 -4.80 -24.01 -19.09
N GLN A 13 -4.32 -23.96 -17.85
CA GLN A 13 -3.87 -25.15 -17.11
C GLN A 13 -4.94 -25.61 -16.11
N SER A 14 -4.96 -26.90 -15.81
CA SER A 14 -5.87 -27.44 -14.80
C SER A 14 -5.45 -26.97 -13.40
N LEU A 15 -6.43 -26.75 -12.51
CA LEU A 15 -6.15 -26.39 -11.12
C LEU A 15 -5.32 -27.48 -10.42
N ARG A 16 -5.54 -28.75 -10.76
CA ARG A 16 -4.79 -29.88 -10.20
C ARG A 16 -3.30 -29.81 -10.54
N LEU A 17 -2.95 -29.48 -11.78
CA LEU A 17 -1.55 -29.33 -12.18
C LEU A 17 -0.89 -28.15 -11.44
N LEU A 18 -1.62 -27.03 -11.28
CA LEU A 18 -1.13 -25.88 -10.53
C LEU A 18 -0.94 -26.22 -9.04
N GLU A 19 -1.84 -26.99 -8.45
CA GLU A 19 -1.73 -27.49 -7.08
C GLU A 19 -0.53 -28.42 -6.92
N GLU A 20 -0.34 -29.39 -7.82
CA GLU A 20 0.81 -30.30 -7.84
C GLU A 20 2.14 -29.52 -7.91
N GLU A 21 2.20 -28.41 -8.66
CA GLU A 21 3.38 -27.53 -8.71
C GLU A 21 3.54 -26.71 -7.42
N CYS A 22 2.47 -26.12 -6.90
CA CYS A 22 2.51 -25.35 -5.65
C CYS A 22 2.99 -26.19 -4.46
N LEU A 23 2.59 -27.46 -4.39
CA LEU A 23 2.97 -28.40 -3.33
C LEU A 23 4.46 -28.78 -3.34
N LYS A 24 5.21 -28.46 -4.41
CA LYS A 24 6.67 -28.65 -4.45
C LYS A 24 7.43 -27.64 -3.59
N TYR A 25 6.81 -26.52 -3.24
CA TYR A 25 7.44 -25.45 -2.49
C TYR A 25 6.98 -25.47 -1.03
N SER A 26 7.92 -25.36 -0.10
CA SER A 26 7.64 -25.34 1.34
C SER A 26 7.05 -24.00 1.82
N THR A 27 7.15 -22.95 1.00
CA THR A 27 6.71 -21.60 1.33
C THR A 27 5.63 -21.16 0.35
N VAL A 28 4.47 -20.77 0.87
CA VAL A 28 3.36 -20.24 0.09
C VAL A 28 3.20 -18.75 0.38
N VAL A 29 3.11 -17.94 -0.67
CA VAL A 29 2.92 -16.49 -0.56
C VAL A 29 1.56 -16.09 -1.13
N ILE A 30 0.73 -15.48 -0.29
CA ILE A 30 -0.58 -14.96 -0.70
C ILE A 30 -0.54 -13.44 -0.68
N LYS A 31 -0.76 -12.83 -1.85
CA LYS A 31 -0.88 -11.37 -1.96
C LYS A 31 -2.33 -10.92 -1.72
N GLY A 32 -2.61 -10.44 -0.52
CA GLY A 32 -3.85 -9.74 -0.20
C GLY A 32 -3.80 -8.25 -0.59
N VAL A 33 -4.85 -7.74 -1.24
CA VAL A 33 -4.97 -6.29 -1.56
C VAL A 33 -6.24 -5.65 -0.99
N ARG A 34 -7.11 -6.44 -0.34
CA ARG A 34 -8.41 -5.99 0.22
C ARG A 34 -8.64 -6.52 1.65
N ILE A 35 -7.57 -6.64 2.43
CA ILE A 35 -7.63 -6.92 3.86
C ILE A 35 -7.47 -5.58 4.56
N LEU A 36 -8.55 -5.06 5.13
CA LEU A 36 -8.54 -3.73 5.76
C LEU A 36 -8.21 -3.79 7.26
N ASP A 37 -8.45 -4.93 7.90
CA ASP A 37 -8.25 -5.10 9.33
C ASP A 37 -7.53 -6.43 9.58
N VAL A 38 -6.36 -6.40 10.22
CA VAL A 38 -5.58 -7.62 10.52
C VAL A 38 -6.34 -8.56 11.47
N ASN A 39 -7.27 -8.05 12.27
CA ASN A 39 -8.02 -8.87 13.23
C ASN A 39 -8.90 -9.93 12.54
N VAL A 40 -9.25 -9.75 11.25
CA VAL A 40 -9.99 -10.77 10.49
C VAL A 40 -9.16 -12.02 10.21
N LEU A 41 -7.84 -11.93 10.36
CA LEU A 41 -6.92 -13.06 10.20
C LEU A 41 -6.72 -13.84 11.50
N ALA A 42 -7.25 -13.39 12.64
CA ALA A 42 -7.04 -14.03 13.94
C ALA A 42 -7.35 -15.54 13.91
N PRO A 43 -8.47 -16.02 13.34
CA PRO A 43 -8.75 -17.47 13.29
C PRO A 43 -7.68 -18.28 12.54
N LEU A 44 -7.09 -17.70 11.48
CA LEU A 44 -6.02 -18.33 10.71
C LEU A 44 -4.67 -18.28 11.44
N MET A 45 -4.44 -17.24 12.25
CA MET A 45 -3.18 -17.05 12.98
C MET A 45 -3.15 -17.84 14.30
N GLU A 46 -4.32 -18.19 14.84
CA GLU A 46 -4.51 -19.05 16.02
C GLU A 46 -4.49 -20.55 15.67
N ASP A 47 -4.77 -20.92 14.42
CA ASP A 47 -4.72 -22.31 13.96
C ASP A 47 -3.28 -22.88 14.08
N PRO A 48 -3.05 -23.88 14.95
CA PRO A 48 -1.71 -24.44 15.15
C PRO A 48 -1.20 -25.25 13.94
N SER A 49 -2.07 -25.60 12.99
CA SER A 49 -1.67 -26.27 11.75
C SER A 49 -1.07 -25.30 10.71
N LEU A 50 -1.17 -23.98 10.94
CA LEU A 50 -0.69 -22.94 10.04
C LEU A 50 0.48 -22.14 10.65
N ASP A 51 1.61 -22.07 9.93
CA ASP A 51 2.69 -21.10 10.22
C ASP A 51 2.46 -19.79 9.43
N LEU A 52 1.38 -19.09 9.77
CA LEU A 52 1.01 -17.86 9.09
C LEU A 52 1.76 -16.63 9.64
N LYS A 53 2.53 -15.97 8.76
CA LYS A 53 3.14 -14.66 9.00
C LYS A 53 2.54 -13.60 8.08
N VAL A 54 2.39 -12.38 8.59
CA VAL A 54 1.81 -11.25 7.86
C VAL A 54 2.87 -10.18 7.63
N ILE A 55 3.12 -9.85 6.37
CA ILE A 55 3.92 -8.68 5.97
C ILE A 55 2.96 -7.61 5.47
N HIS A 56 2.87 -6.51 6.19
CA HIS A 56 2.03 -5.37 5.83
C HIS A 56 2.87 -4.28 5.17
N LEU A 57 2.80 -4.22 3.83
CA LEU A 57 3.38 -3.10 3.07
C LEU A 57 2.51 -1.85 3.25
N VAL A 58 3.01 -0.89 4.01
CA VAL A 58 2.38 0.42 4.21
C VAL A 58 3.06 1.48 3.35
N ARG A 59 2.37 2.58 3.06
CA ARG A 59 2.86 3.67 2.22
C ARG A 59 2.31 4.99 2.71
N ASP A 60 2.97 6.11 2.40
CA ASP A 60 2.46 7.44 2.70
C ASP A 60 1.02 7.58 2.15
N PRO A 61 0.02 7.89 2.99
CA PRO A 61 -1.36 7.97 2.56
C PRO A 61 -1.59 9.03 1.47
N ARG A 62 -0.76 10.08 1.40
CA ARG A 62 -0.80 11.09 0.33
C ARG A 62 -0.34 10.49 -0.99
N ALA A 63 0.67 9.63 -0.97
CA ALA A 63 1.11 8.87 -2.15
C ALA A 63 0.06 7.84 -2.61
N VAL A 64 -0.66 7.21 -1.66
CA VAL A 64 -1.80 6.33 -1.96
C VAL A 64 -2.94 7.12 -2.61
N ALA A 65 -3.31 8.28 -2.05
CA ALA A 65 -4.34 9.15 -2.61
C ALA A 65 -3.99 9.59 -4.04
N ASN A 66 -2.76 10.04 -4.28
CA ASN A 66 -2.27 10.39 -5.63
C ASN A 66 -2.39 9.21 -6.61
N SER A 67 -2.03 8.00 -6.18
CA SER A 67 -2.14 6.80 -7.01
C SER A 67 -3.60 6.46 -7.33
N ARG A 68 -4.51 6.62 -6.36
CA ARG A 68 -5.95 6.38 -6.53
C ARG A 68 -6.59 7.39 -7.49
N ILE A 69 -6.26 8.67 -7.36
CA ILE A 69 -6.69 9.75 -8.27
C ILE A 69 -6.24 9.46 -9.71
N LYS A 70 -4.95 9.13 -9.90
CA LYS A 70 -4.41 8.77 -11.23
C LYS A 70 -5.09 7.52 -11.82
N SER A 71 -5.49 6.58 -10.97
CA SER A 71 -6.10 5.31 -11.37
C SER A 71 -7.62 5.32 -11.25
N ARG A 72 -8.25 6.51 -11.15
CA ARG A 72 -9.66 6.65 -10.76
C ARG A 72 -10.60 5.74 -11.54
N HIS A 73 -10.46 5.65 -12.86
CA HIS A 73 -11.31 4.81 -13.71
C HIS A 73 -11.19 3.31 -13.39
N GLY A 74 -9.98 2.84 -13.03
CA GLY A 74 -9.74 1.44 -12.67
C GLY A 74 -10.15 1.10 -11.22
N LEU A 75 -10.34 2.11 -10.36
CA LEU A 75 -10.62 1.93 -8.94
C LEU A 75 -12.02 2.39 -8.50
N ILE A 76 -12.87 2.90 -9.40
CA ILE A 76 -14.21 3.41 -9.03
C ILE A 76 -15.00 2.39 -8.18
N ARG A 77 -15.08 1.14 -8.64
CA ARG A 77 -15.84 0.09 -7.94
C ARG A 77 -15.25 -0.23 -6.56
N GLU A 78 -13.93 -0.27 -6.45
CA GLU A 78 -13.27 -0.57 -5.19
C GLU A 78 -13.35 0.61 -4.21
N ASN A 79 -13.14 1.85 -4.67
CA ASN A 79 -13.34 3.06 -3.85
C ASN A 79 -14.77 3.09 -3.28
N LEU A 80 -15.78 2.79 -4.10
CA LEU A 80 -17.17 2.71 -3.65
C LEU A 80 -17.40 1.58 -2.63
N GLN A 81 -16.81 0.41 -2.85
CA GLN A 81 -16.89 -0.72 -1.92
C GLN A 81 -16.27 -0.37 -0.55
N VAL A 82 -15.09 0.27 -0.56
CA VAL A 82 -14.40 0.73 0.65
C VAL A 82 -15.27 1.72 1.43
N VAL A 83 -15.80 2.75 0.77
CA VAL A 83 -16.66 3.75 1.42
C VAL A 83 -17.92 3.11 2.01
N ARG A 84 -18.57 2.21 1.26
CA ARG A 84 -19.77 1.48 1.72
C ARG A 84 -19.51 0.52 2.88
N SER A 85 -18.26 0.08 3.08
CA SER A 85 -17.91 -0.77 4.23
C SER A 85 -18.04 -0.04 5.58
N ARG A 86 -18.05 1.30 5.58
CA ARG A 86 -18.31 2.10 6.77
C ARG A 86 -19.80 2.42 6.94
N ASP A 87 -20.45 2.84 5.86
CA ASP A 87 -21.89 3.15 5.87
C ASP A 87 -22.56 2.60 4.60
N PRO A 88 -23.38 1.55 4.72
CA PRO A 88 -24.10 0.95 3.60
C PRO A 88 -25.12 1.89 2.94
N LYS A 89 -25.63 2.89 3.68
CA LYS A 89 -26.64 3.86 3.21
C LYS A 89 -25.99 5.05 2.49
N LEU A 90 -24.67 5.22 2.60
CA LEU A 90 -23.92 6.27 1.91
C LEU A 90 -23.89 6.00 0.40
N ARG A 91 -24.90 6.51 -0.31
CA ARG A 91 -24.91 6.54 -1.78
C ARG A 91 -23.96 7.61 -2.35
N ARG A 92 -23.62 8.64 -1.54
CA ARG A 92 -22.64 9.72 -1.79
C ARG A 92 -22.06 10.22 -0.46
N ILE A 93 -20.77 10.55 -0.42
CA ILE A 93 -20.11 11.15 0.76
C ILE A 93 -20.50 12.64 0.84
N PRO A 94 -21.04 13.16 1.96
CA PRO A 94 -21.43 14.57 2.07
C PRO A 94 -20.25 15.53 1.89
N PHE A 95 -20.42 16.55 1.05
CA PHE A 95 -19.42 17.60 0.81
C PHE A 95 -19.10 18.36 2.10
N VAL A 96 -17.81 18.55 2.41
CA VAL A 96 -17.35 19.29 3.60
C VAL A 96 -17.38 20.82 3.39
N ASP A 97 -17.48 21.29 2.13
CA ASP A 97 -17.65 22.71 1.83
C ASP A 97 -18.91 22.93 0.95
N PRO A 98 -19.99 23.51 1.50
CA PRO A 98 -21.20 23.86 0.75
C PRO A 98 -20.97 24.89 -0.38
N ASN A 99 -19.86 25.63 -0.35
CA ASN A 99 -19.62 26.77 -1.25
C ASN A 99 -18.67 26.46 -2.42
N HIS A 100 -18.11 25.25 -2.51
CA HIS A 100 -17.20 24.90 -3.60
C HIS A 100 -17.95 24.45 -4.86
N LYS A 101 -17.95 25.28 -5.92
CA LYS A 101 -18.53 24.93 -7.23
C LYS A 101 -17.70 23.83 -7.91
N VAL A 102 -18.17 22.59 -7.83
CA VAL A 102 -17.49 21.39 -8.34
C VAL A 102 -17.50 21.38 -9.87
N ASN A 103 -16.30 21.36 -10.49
CA ASN A 103 -16.18 20.91 -11.87
C ASN A 103 -16.23 19.36 -11.91
N LYS A 104 -16.74 18.77 -13.00
CA LYS A 104 -16.84 17.29 -13.18
C LYS A 104 -15.56 16.51 -12.83
N LYS A 105 -14.38 17.14 -12.94
CA LYS A 105 -13.07 16.59 -12.62
C LYS A 105 -12.87 16.39 -11.11
N ASP A 106 -13.32 17.34 -10.29
CA ASP A 106 -13.14 17.35 -8.83
C ASP A 106 -14.03 16.29 -8.13
N GLY A 107 -15.21 16.02 -8.68
CA GLY A 107 -16.12 14.99 -8.15
C GLY A 107 -15.58 13.54 -8.22
N SER A 108 -14.69 13.25 -9.19
CA SER A 108 -14.07 11.92 -9.33
C SER A 108 -12.87 11.70 -8.42
N ASP A 109 -12.11 12.77 -8.16
CA ASP A 109 -10.98 12.76 -7.23
C ASP A 109 -11.51 12.69 -5.78
N TYR A 110 -12.69 13.26 -5.54
CA TYR A 110 -13.39 13.19 -4.26
C TYR A 110 -13.69 11.77 -3.79
N HIS A 111 -14.14 10.86 -4.67
CA HIS A 111 -14.33 9.44 -4.26
C HIS A 111 -13.01 8.75 -3.93
N SER A 112 -11.93 9.13 -4.62
CA SER A 112 -10.60 8.59 -4.38
C SER A 112 -10.03 9.05 -3.02
N ILE A 113 -10.27 10.32 -2.64
CA ILE A 113 -9.86 10.87 -1.35
C ILE A 113 -10.81 10.41 -0.23
N GLY A 114 -12.11 10.34 -0.48
CA GLY A 114 -13.09 9.85 0.50
C GLY A 114 -12.87 8.39 0.89
N ALA A 115 -12.37 7.55 -0.02
CA ALA A 115 -11.93 6.19 0.32
C ALA A 115 -10.77 6.19 1.34
N MET A 116 -9.92 7.24 1.36
CA MET A 116 -8.81 7.34 2.31
C MET A 116 -9.28 7.46 3.75
N GLU A 117 -10.45 8.04 4.00
CA GLU A 117 -11.02 8.12 5.35
C GLU A 117 -11.19 6.72 5.95
N VAL A 118 -11.82 5.81 5.21
CA VAL A 118 -12.02 4.43 5.66
C VAL A 118 -10.70 3.65 5.68
N ILE A 119 -9.87 3.78 4.64
CA ILE A 119 -8.58 3.08 4.58
C ILE A 119 -7.70 3.47 5.75
N CYS A 120 -7.59 4.76 6.06
CA CYS A 120 -6.73 5.24 7.13
C CYS A 120 -7.28 4.91 8.52
N ASP A 121 -8.60 4.92 8.74
CA ASP A 121 -9.20 4.41 9.97
C ASP A 121 -8.85 2.93 10.19
N ARG A 122 -9.07 2.10 9.16
CA ARG A 122 -8.81 0.65 9.23
C ARG A 122 -7.32 0.32 9.38
N THR A 123 -6.45 1.02 8.66
CA THR A 123 -5.00 0.95 8.86
C THR A 123 -4.63 1.36 10.27
N SER A 124 -5.18 2.46 10.81
CA SER A 124 -4.89 2.88 12.20
C SER A 124 -5.26 1.81 13.22
N ARG A 125 -6.39 1.11 13.04
CA ARG A 125 -6.79 -0.02 13.90
C ARG A 125 -5.79 -1.16 13.82
N THR A 126 -5.43 -1.58 12.60
CA THR A 126 -4.41 -2.62 12.37
C THR A 126 -3.08 -2.27 13.03
N LEU A 127 -2.61 -1.03 12.89
CA LEU A 127 -1.35 -0.57 13.48
C LEU A 127 -1.44 -0.51 15.01
N ARG A 128 -2.59 -0.15 15.59
CA ARG A 128 -2.80 -0.19 17.05
C ARG A 128 -2.77 -1.62 17.58
N THR A 129 -3.37 -2.58 16.88
CA THR A 129 -3.24 -4.01 17.21
C THR A 129 -1.78 -4.43 17.12
N ALA A 130 -1.06 -4.03 16.08
CA ALA A 130 0.36 -4.39 15.93
C ALA A 130 1.27 -3.78 17.01
N LEU A 131 0.95 -2.59 17.54
CA LEU A 131 1.70 -1.94 18.63
C LEU A 131 1.54 -2.67 19.96
N ASN A 132 0.35 -3.21 20.21
CA ASN A 132 0.05 -3.99 21.41
C ASN A 132 -0.43 -5.37 20.97
N PRO A 133 0.49 -6.21 20.43
CA PRO A 133 0.10 -7.41 19.72
C PRO A 133 -0.50 -8.44 20.67
N PRO A 134 -1.71 -8.96 20.38
CA PRO A 134 -2.22 -10.14 21.06
C PRO A 134 -1.32 -11.36 20.78
N ASN A 135 -1.49 -12.42 21.56
CA ASN A 135 -0.65 -13.62 21.48
C ASN A 135 -0.60 -14.22 20.07
N TRP A 136 -1.72 -14.21 19.34
CA TRP A 136 -1.80 -14.73 17.98
C TRP A 136 -1.04 -13.88 16.95
N LEU A 137 -0.75 -12.60 17.22
CA LEU A 137 -0.05 -11.69 16.30
C LEU A 137 1.42 -11.51 16.65
N LYS A 138 1.78 -11.67 17.93
CA LYS A 138 3.11 -11.40 18.47
C LYS A 138 4.18 -12.22 17.73
N GLY A 139 5.16 -11.53 17.13
CA GLY A 139 6.23 -12.15 16.35
C GLY A 139 5.81 -12.68 14.97
N LYS A 140 4.53 -12.60 14.61
CA LYS A 140 3.97 -13.05 13.33
C LYS A 140 3.57 -11.92 12.39
N TYR A 141 3.85 -10.66 12.73
CA TYR A 141 3.52 -9.49 11.93
C TYR A 141 4.71 -8.55 11.75
N LEU A 142 4.94 -8.12 10.51
CA LEU A 142 5.97 -7.16 10.13
C LEU A 142 5.37 -6.03 9.31
N THR A 143 5.59 -4.79 9.73
CA THR A 143 5.30 -3.61 8.89
C THR A 143 6.51 -3.32 8.00
N VAL A 144 6.27 -3.13 6.70
CA VAL A 144 7.28 -2.67 5.75
C VAL A 144 6.81 -1.34 5.18
N ARG A 145 7.53 -0.26 5.49
CA ARG A 145 7.23 1.05 4.92
C ARG A 145 7.83 1.15 3.52
N TYR A 146 6.99 1.49 2.55
CA TYR A 146 7.36 1.56 1.13
C TYR A 146 8.53 2.51 0.91
N GLU A 147 8.55 3.64 1.60
CA GLU A 147 9.59 4.66 1.50
C GLU A 147 10.96 4.11 1.94
N ASP A 148 11.02 3.36 3.05
CA ASP A 148 12.25 2.70 3.51
C ASP A 148 12.67 1.56 2.56
N LEU A 149 11.70 0.85 1.97
CA LEU A 149 11.96 -0.18 0.96
C LEU A 149 12.61 0.41 -0.29
N VAL A 150 12.13 1.54 -0.79
CA VAL A 150 12.65 2.10 -2.05
C VAL A 150 13.94 2.87 -1.85
N GLU A 151 14.16 3.44 -0.65
CA GLU A 151 15.40 4.12 -0.31
C GLU A 151 16.53 3.12 -0.01
N ASN A 152 16.22 2.04 0.71
CA ASN A 152 17.20 1.02 1.12
C ASN A 152 16.70 -0.41 0.80
N PRO A 153 16.54 -0.77 -0.50
CA PRO A 153 15.90 -2.02 -0.91
C PRO A 153 16.61 -3.28 -0.41
N ILE A 154 17.94 -3.35 -0.48
CA ILE A 154 18.70 -4.53 0.01
C ILE A 154 18.50 -4.72 1.52
N LYS A 155 18.62 -3.64 2.31
CA LYS A 155 18.45 -3.70 3.77
C LYS A 155 17.05 -4.16 4.13
N THR A 156 16.03 -3.57 3.51
CA THR A 156 14.63 -3.91 3.77
C THR A 156 14.30 -5.34 3.33
N LEU A 157 14.79 -5.76 2.16
CA LEU A 157 14.63 -7.13 1.66
C LEU A 157 15.22 -8.16 2.62
N ARG A 158 16.46 -7.96 3.09
CA ARG A 158 17.10 -8.85 4.07
C ARG A 158 16.30 -8.94 5.37
N ASN A 159 15.73 -7.82 5.83
CA ASN A 159 14.87 -7.83 7.02
C ASN A 159 13.59 -8.65 6.82
N VAL A 160 12.94 -8.49 5.67
CA VAL A 160 11.74 -9.27 5.30
C VAL A 160 12.05 -10.76 5.22
N TYR A 161 13.14 -11.13 4.54
CA TYR A 161 13.57 -12.52 4.40
C TYR A 161 13.88 -13.15 5.75
N ARG A 162 14.62 -12.44 6.61
CA ARG A 162 14.89 -12.89 7.98
C ARG A 162 13.62 -13.11 8.78
N PHE A 163 12.66 -12.20 8.69
CA PHE A 163 11.37 -12.32 9.39
C PHE A 163 10.61 -13.59 8.98
N VAL A 164 10.67 -14.00 7.72
CA VAL A 164 10.07 -15.24 7.22
C VAL A 164 11.01 -16.46 7.30
N ASN A 165 12.13 -16.36 8.03
CA ASN A 165 13.12 -17.44 8.18
C ASN A 165 13.74 -17.92 6.85
N LEU A 166 13.89 -17.01 5.88
CA LEU A 166 14.56 -17.26 4.60
C LEU A 166 15.86 -16.43 4.50
N SER A 167 16.73 -16.82 3.58
CA SER A 167 17.94 -16.07 3.24
C SER A 167 17.78 -15.42 1.87
N ALA A 168 18.03 -14.12 1.79
CA ALA A 168 18.08 -13.42 0.50
C ALA A 168 19.39 -13.79 -0.20
N ASN A 169 19.30 -14.22 -1.46
CA ASN A 169 20.46 -14.46 -2.30
C ASN A 169 20.77 -13.23 -3.16
N HIS A 170 21.93 -13.24 -3.81
CA HIS A 170 22.39 -12.14 -4.66
C HIS A 170 21.42 -11.81 -5.81
N ASP A 171 20.75 -12.82 -6.38
CA ASP A 171 19.84 -12.63 -7.50
C ASP A 171 18.58 -11.86 -7.11
N ILE A 172 17.99 -12.18 -5.95
CA ILE A 172 16.83 -11.44 -5.42
C ILE A 172 17.24 -10.02 -5.00
N GLU A 173 18.42 -9.85 -4.40
CA GLU A 173 18.94 -8.51 -4.05
C GLU A 173 19.15 -7.64 -5.30
N SER A 174 19.76 -8.21 -6.34
CA SER A 174 19.96 -7.57 -7.64
C SER A 174 18.63 -7.25 -8.31
N PHE A 175 17.67 -8.17 -8.26
CA PHE A 175 16.32 -7.96 -8.78
C PHE A 175 15.63 -6.79 -8.07
N ALA A 176 15.69 -6.73 -6.73
CA ALA A 176 15.09 -5.65 -5.96
C ALA A 176 15.70 -4.30 -6.34
N MET A 177 17.04 -4.19 -6.37
CA MET A 177 17.75 -2.98 -6.80
C MET A 177 17.35 -2.54 -8.21
N ASN A 178 17.35 -3.47 -9.16
CA ASN A 178 17.03 -3.16 -10.56
C ASN A 178 15.58 -2.69 -10.70
N MET A 179 14.64 -3.26 -9.93
CA MET A 179 13.24 -2.85 -9.99
C MET A 179 12.96 -1.48 -9.37
N THR A 180 13.74 -1.07 -8.36
CA THR A 180 13.56 0.23 -7.67
C THR A 180 14.37 1.38 -8.24
N SER A 181 15.42 1.08 -9.01
CA SER A 181 16.36 2.08 -9.57
C SER A 181 16.28 2.21 -11.10
N GLY A 182 15.21 1.70 -11.71
CA GLY A 182 15.04 1.73 -13.15
C GLY A 182 14.73 3.10 -13.76
N SER A 183 14.81 3.17 -15.08
CA SER A 183 14.50 4.38 -15.86
C SER A 183 13.16 4.31 -16.59
N SER A 184 12.42 3.19 -16.51
CA SER A 184 11.16 3.08 -17.25
C SER A 184 10.11 4.04 -16.70
N SER A 185 9.38 4.68 -17.61
CA SER A 185 8.19 5.45 -17.28
C SER A 185 6.99 4.83 -18.01
N SER A 186 5.92 4.59 -17.28
CA SER A 186 4.65 4.15 -17.86
C SER A 186 3.54 5.04 -17.32
N SER A 187 2.74 5.59 -18.23
CA SER A 187 1.53 6.35 -17.89
C SER A 187 0.36 5.45 -17.51
N LYS A 188 0.44 4.15 -17.82
CA LYS A 188 -0.62 3.19 -17.52
C LYS A 188 -0.55 2.75 -16.05
N PRO A 189 -1.65 2.87 -15.28
CA PRO A 189 -1.69 2.38 -13.92
C PRO A 189 -1.54 0.85 -13.90
N PHE A 190 -0.99 0.33 -12.80
CA PHE A 190 -0.82 -1.12 -12.53
C PHE A 190 0.22 -1.88 -13.35
N ILE A 191 0.92 -1.25 -14.31
CA ILE A 191 2.06 -1.89 -14.95
C ILE A 191 3.22 -1.99 -13.95
N VAL A 192 3.73 -3.22 -13.78
CA VAL A 192 4.95 -3.50 -13.03
C VAL A 192 6.12 -3.27 -13.96
N SER A 193 6.92 -2.25 -13.69
CA SER A 193 8.12 -1.93 -14.46
C SER A 193 9.22 -1.41 -13.55
N SER A 194 10.46 -1.61 -13.99
CA SER A 194 11.66 -1.11 -13.31
C SER A 194 11.72 0.41 -13.44
N ARG A 195 11.46 1.14 -12.34
CA ARG A 195 11.31 2.61 -12.33
C ARG A 195 11.96 3.21 -11.10
N ASN A 196 12.29 4.49 -11.14
CA ASN A 196 12.80 5.21 -9.99
C ASN A 196 11.70 5.32 -8.91
N ALA A 197 11.77 4.39 -7.96
CA ALA A 197 10.71 4.19 -6.98
C ALA A 197 10.73 5.30 -5.91
N THR A 198 11.89 5.91 -5.65
CA THR A 198 12.03 7.09 -4.78
C THR A 198 11.31 8.30 -5.34
N GLN A 199 11.44 8.57 -6.65
CA GLN A 199 10.66 9.62 -7.31
C GLN A 199 9.16 9.31 -7.27
N ALA A 200 8.77 8.06 -7.47
CA ALA A 200 7.38 7.65 -7.40
C ALA A 200 6.79 7.77 -5.98
N ALA A 201 7.60 7.58 -4.93
CA ALA A 201 7.21 7.76 -3.53
C ALA A 201 6.88 9.23 -3.22
N SER A 202 7.70 10.17 -3.70
CA SER A 202 7.53 11.60 -3.44
C SER A 202 6.66 12.34 -4.46
N ALA A 203 6.23 11.69 -5.55
CA ALA A 203 5.46 12.33 -6.63
C ALA A 203 4.16 13.04 -6.20
N TRP A 204 3.58 12.70 -5.04
CA TRP A 204 2.40 13.40 -4.54
C TRP A 204 2.69 14.86 -4.15
N ARG A 205 3.94 15.16 -3.76
CA ARG A 205 4.40 16.46 -3.26
C ARG A 205 4.21 17.59 -4.27
N THR A 206 4.36 17.29 -5.55
CA THR A 206 4.22 18.26 -6.64
C THR A 206 2.91 18.12 -7.42
N VAL A 207 2.21 16.98 -7.29
CA VAL A 207 1.01 16.67 -8.07
C VAL A 207 -0.28 17.00 -7.34
N LEU A 208 -0.36 16.75 -6.03
CA LEU A 208 -1.57 17.02 -5.26
C LEU A 208 -1.68 18.51 -4.91
N SER A 209 -2.91 19.03 -4.88
CA SER A 209 -3.16 20.35 -4.33
C SER A 209 -2.97 20.34 -2.82
N PHE A 210 -2.65 21.50 -2.24
CA PHE A 210 -2.48 21.61 -0.78
C PHE A 210 -3.77 21.25 -0.02
N GLN A 211 -4.94 21.56 -0.57
CA GLN A 211 -6.23 21.16 -0.01
C GLN A 211 -6.41 19.63 -0.01
N GLN A 212 -6.04 18.95 -1.10
CA GLN A 212 -6.09 17.49 -1.16
C GLN A 212 -5.12 16.86 -0.15
N ILE A 213 -3.92 17.42 -0.01
CA ILE A 213 -2.94 16.99 1.00
C ILE A 213 -3.52 17.13 2.39
N LYS A 214 -4.08 18.31 2.73
CA LYS A 214 -4.69 18.57 4.04
C LYS A 214 -5.81 17.60 4.36
N GLN A 215 -6.72 17.38 3.41
CA GLN A 215 -7.83 16.44 3.60
C GLN A 215 -7.34 15.01 3.90
N VAL A 216 -6.32 14.53 3.17
CA VAL A 216 -5.73 13.22 3.43
C VAL A 216 -5.03 13.20 4.79
N GLU A 217 -4.28 14.24 5.15
CA GLU A 217 -3.63 14.34 6.46
C GLU A 217 -4.64 14.32 7.61
N ASP A 218 -5.78 14.99 7.46
CA ASP A 218 -6.81 15.03 8.49
C ASP A 218 -7.46 13.65 8.69
N TYR A 219 -7.75 12.93 7.60
CA TYR A 219 -8.23 11.55 7.66
C TYR A 219 -7.21 10.57 8.23
N CYS A 220 -5.92 10.80 7.94
CA CYS A 220 -4.87 9.81 8.18
C CYS A 220 -3.93 10.18 9.31
N HIS A 221 -4.17 11.24 10.07
CA HIS A 221 -3.23 11.75 11.08
C HIS A 221 -2.81 10.67 12.11
N HIS A 222 -3.73 9.80 12.53
CA HIS A 222 -3.41 8.71 13.45
C HIS A 222 -2.44 7.70 12.84
N SER A 223 -2.71 7.15 11.65
CA SER A 223 -1.82 6.19 10.99
C SER A 223 -0.50 6.84 10.60
N MET A 224 -0.53 8.10 10.17
CA MET A 224 0.68 8.89 9.87
C MET A 224 1.60 9.01 11.07
N ALA A 225 1.05 9.35 12.24
CA ALA A 225 1.83 9.47 13.47
C ALA A 225 2.45 8.14 13.95
N LEU A 226 1.83 7.00 13.63
CA LEU A 226 2.39 5.68 13.95
C LEU A 226 3.46 5.24 12.95
N LEU A 227 3.29 5.59 11.68
CA LEU A 227 4.19 5.20 10.58
C LEU A 227 5.33 6.20 10.35
N GLY A 228 5.38 7.29 11.11
CA GLY A 228 6.42 8.32 11.00
C GLY A 228 6.30 9.18 9.74
N TYR A 229 5.08 9.59 9.37
CA TYR A 229 4.86 10.57 8.30
C TYR A 229 4.54 11.94 8.87
N GLU A 230 5.35 12.93 8.55
CA GLU A 230 5.16 14.31 8.99
C GLU A 230 4.09 15.04 8.17
N ARG A 231 3.27 15.83 8.87
CA ARG A 231 2.25 16.68 8.25
C ARG A 231 2.87 17.97 7.76
N VAL A 232 2.47 18.42 6.58
CA VAL A 232 2.96 19.68 6.00
C VAL A 232 2.16 20.86 6.54
N ARG A 233 2.79 21.99 6.83
CA ARG A 233 2.12 23.22 7.29
C ARG A 233 1.77 24.15 6.14
N THR A 234 2.57 24.14 5.08
CA THR A 234 2.40 25.02 3.92
C THR A 234 2.54 24.27 2.60
N ALA A 235 2.01 24.85 1.52
CA ALA A 235 2.19 24.31 0.17
C ALA A 235 3.66 24.33 -0.27
N GLY A 236 4.46 25.28 0.22
CA GLY A 236 5.90 25.35 -0.06
C GLY A 236 6.65 24.18 0.57
N GLU A 237 6.40 23.90 1.85
CA GLU A 237 6.98 22.74 2.55
C GLU A 237 6.59 21.42 1.86
N ALA A 238 5.35 21.31 1.40
CA ALA A 238 4.91 20.14 0.65
C ALA A 238 5.74 19.91 -0.61
N LYS A 239 6.17 20.97 -1.32
CA LYS A 239 6.91 20.87 -2.58
C LYS A 239 8.43 20.78 -2.42
N ASP A 240 8.96 21.10 -1.24
CA ASP A 240 10.41 21.13 -0.98
C ASP A 240 11.01 19.72 -0.83
N LEU A 241 11.39 19.11 -1.96
CA LEU A 241 11.96 17.77 -2.00
C LEU A 241 13.28 17.60 -1.22
N SER A 242 13.95 18.71 -0.84
CA SER A 242 15.17 18.64 -0.02
C SER A 242 14.89 18.29 1.44
N LYS A 243 13.67 18.57 1.92
CA LYS A 243 13.23 18.26 3.29
C LYS A 243 12.56 16.90 3.34
N SER A 244 13.06 16.02 4.21
CA SER A 244 12.39 14.76 4.53
C SER A 244 11.11 15.01 5.33
N LEU A 245 10.06 14.26 5.00
CA LEU A 245 8.80 14.20 5.75
C LEU A 245 8.63 12.84 6.44
N LEU A 246 9.74 12.14 6.68
CA LEU A 246 9.79 10.84 7.33
C LEU A 246 10.51 10.95 8.67
N THR A 247 9.91 10.37 9.69
CA THR A 247 10.51 10.10 11.00
C THR A 247 10.55 8.59 11.26
N LEU A 248 11.14 8.17 12.38
CA LEU A 248 11.15 6.76 12.75
C LEU A 248 9.72 6.29 13.04
N PRO A 249 9.26 5.18 12.42
CA PRO A 249 8.00 4.55 12.79
C PRO A 249 8.01 4.10 14.25
N LYS A 250 6.82 4.02 14.86
CA LYS A 250 6.64 3.50 16.23
C LYS A 250 6.51 1.98 16.31
N LEU A 251 6.45 1.32 15.15
CA LEU A 251 6.25 -0.13 14.95
C LEU A 251 7.54 -0.79 14.45
#